data_AF-A0A969NZ99-F1
#
_entry.id   AF-A0A969NZ99-F1
#
_cell.length_a   1.000
_cell.length_b   1.000
_cell.length_c   1.000
_cell.angle_alpha   90.00
_cell.angle_beta   90.00
_cell.angle_gamma   90.00
#
_symmetry.space_group_name_H-M   'P 1'
#
loop_
_entity.id
_entity.type
_entity.pdbx_description
1 polymer ?
#
loop_
_entity_poly.entity_id
_entity_poly.type
_entity_poly.pdbx_seq_one_letter_code
_entity_poly.pdbx_strand_id
1 'polypeptide(L)'
;GRFRQNLLGKRVDYSGRSVITVGPSLHLDECGLPKKITLELFKPFVIAKLIEFELAYNVKSAEKLIRDGEKVVWDILDEVIQDKYVLLNRAPTLHRLGIQAFKPRLVDGKAIRLHPLVCAAYNADFDGDQMAVYLPLSEKAQAEAREIMCSAKNLLKPSSGDPIINPSQDMVLGCYFLTQLLEGKKGEGMAFFSAREAILALESEKIHLQARIKVRMEDGKSIETTVGRNPL
;
A
#
# COMPACT_ATOMS: atom_id res chain seq x y z
N GLY A 1 -32.56 19.26 -2.41
CA GLY A 1 -33.82 18.68 -2.94
C GLY A 1 -33.76 17.17 -2.87
N ARG A 2 -34.91 16.50 -2.63
CA ARG A 2 -34.99 15.06 -2.28
C ARG A 2 -34.25 14.13 -3.24
N PHE A 3 -34.29 14.41 -4.55
CA PHE A 3 -33.61 13.60 -5.57
C PHE A 3 -32.08 13.54 -5.39
N ARG A 4 -31.43 14.70 -5.32
CA ARG A 4 -29.96 14.77 -5.20
C ARG A 4 -29.47 14.36 -3.81
N GLN A 5 -30.16 14.77 -2.76
CA GLN A 5 -29.66 14.61 -1.38
C GLN A 5 -30.03 13.28 -0.73
N ASN A 6 -31.15 12.65 -1.11
CA ASN A 6 -31.66 11.48 -0.38
C ASN A 6 -31.76 10.21 -1.25
N LEU A 7 -31.97 10.35 -2.56
CA LEU A 7 -32.04 9.20 -3.46
C LEU A 7 -30.65 8.83 -3.98
N LEU A 8 -29.88 9.83 -4.45
CA LEU A 8 -28.52 9.64 -4.97
C LEU A 8 -27.44 9.74 -3.88
N GLY A 9 -27.61 10.68 -2.94
CA GLY A 9 -26.80 10.73 -1.73
C GLY A 9 -27.44 9.90 -0.62
N LYS A 10 -26.71 8.94 -0.05
CA LYS A 10 -27.14 8.20 1.14
C LYS A 10 -25.97 8.05 2.10
N ARG A 11 -26.27 8.22 3.39
CA ARG A 11 -25.36 7.75 4.45
C ARG A 11 -25.45 6.23 4.49
N VAL A 12 -24.31 5.58 4.62
CA VAL A 12 -24.19 4.13 4.61
C VAL A 12 -23.49 3.67 5.87
N ASP A 13 -23.96 2.55 6.42
CA ASP A 13 -23.31 1.85 7.52
C ASP A 13 -22.04 1.15 7.03
N TYR A 14 -21.30 0.52 7.95
CA TYR A 14 -20.02 -0.16 7.64
C TYR A 14 -19.03 0.75 6.92
N SER A 15 -18.97 2.00 7.38
CA SER A 15 -18.06 3.02 6.88
C SER A 15 -17.32 3.72 8.02
N GLY A 16 -16.11 4.19 7.73
CA GLY A 16 -15.26 4.93 8.64
C GLY A 16 -14.53 6.05 7.92
N ARG A 17 -13.94 6.97 8.67
CA ARG A 17 -13.09 8.04 8.12
C ARG A 17 -11.91 8.28 9.05
N SER A 18 -10.74 8.46 8.48
CA SER A 18 -9.56 8.92 9.23
C SER A 18 -8.60 9.69 8.34
N VAL A 19 -7.64 10.36 8.98
CA VAL A 19 -6.49 11.00 8.35
C VAL A 19 -5.61 9.93 7.72
N ILE A 20 -5.04 10.24 6.55
CA ILE A 20 -4.09 9.35 5.88
C ILE A 20 -2.63 9.69 6.24
N THR A 21 -1.80 8.66 6.26
CA THR A 21 -0.36 8.74 6.50
C THR A 21 0.37 7.82 5.52
N VAL A 22 1.66 8.06 5.33
CA VAL A 22 2.47 7.27 4.40
C VAL A 22 2.71 5.85 4.92
N GLY A 23 2.53 4.85 4.06
CA GLY A 23 2.82 3.44 4.34
C GLY A 23 3.79 2.87 3.31
N PRO A 24 5.10 3.22 3.37
CA PRO A 24 6.05 2.87 2.30
C PRO A 24 6.41 1.38 2.25
N SER A 25 6.14 0.62 3.31
CA SER A 25 6.38 -0.83 3.39
C SER A 25 5.19 -1.69 2.98
N LEU A 26 4.06 -1.08 2.62
CA LEU A 26 2.87 -1.79 2.15
C LEU A 26 3.07 -2.27 0.71
N HIS A 27 2.38 -3.32 0.32
CA HIS A 27 2.24 -3.66 -1.10
C HIS A 27 1.23 -2.72 -1.79
N LEU A 28 1.26 -2.67 -3.12
CA LEU A 28 0.40 -1.77 -3.89
C LEU A 28 -1.10 -2.06 -3.68
N ASP A 29 -1.46 -3.32 -3.43
CA ASP A 29 -2.81 -3.81 -3.14
C ASP A 29 -3.19 -3.78 -1.66
N GLU A 30 -2.32 -3.26 -0.79
CA GLU A 30 -2.55 -3.21 0.66
C GLU A 30 -2.83 -1.79 1.16
N CYS A 31 -3.61 -1.69 2.23
CA CYS A 31 -3.73 -0.47 3.02
C CYS A 31 -3.62 -0.80 4.51
N GLY A 32 -3.05 0.12 5.30
CA GLY A 32 -3.01 -0.02 6.74
C GLY A 32 -4.29 0.53 7.36
N LEU A 33 -5.07 -0.30 8.04
CA LEU A 33 -6.25 0.13 8.79
C LEU A 33 -6.02 0.11 10.30
N PRO A 34 -6.35 1.21 11.01
CA PRO A 34 -6.30 1.26 12.46
C PRO A 34 -7.17 0.20 13.12
N LYS A 35 -6.59 -0.57 14.05
CA LYS A 35 -7.27 -1.64 14.80
C LYS A 35 -8.68 -1.28 15.28
N LYS A 36 -8.86 -0.07 15.84
CA LYS A 36 -10.18 0.40 16.33
C LYS A 36 -11.21 0.59 15.23
N ILE A 37 -10.83 1.19 14.10
CA ILE A 37 -11.73 1.39 12.97
C ILE A 37 -12.08 0.03 12.36
N THR A 38 -11.08 -0.83 12.18
CA THR A 38 -11.29 -2.19 11.64
C THR A 38 -12.22 -3.00 12.54
N LEU A 39 -12.03 -2.98 13.86
CA LEU A 39 -12.88 -3.71 14.78
C LEU A 39 -14.34 -3.26 14.71
N GLU A 40 -14.61 -1.95 14.61
CA GLU A 40 -15.98 -1.44 14.48
C GLU A 40 -16.61 -1.82 13.13
N LEU A 41 -15.85 -1.76 12.02
CA LEU A 41 -16.33 -2.16 10.70
C LEU A 41 -16.63 -3.67 10.63
N PHE A 42 -15.80 -4.49 11.24
CA PHE A 42 -15.89 -5.95 11.16
C PHE A 42 -16.59 -6.59 12.35
N LYS A 43 -17.14 -5.79 13.28
CA LYS A 43 -17.72 -6.25 14.55
C LYS A 43 -18.68 -7.44 14.42
N PRO A 44 -19.64 -7.47 13.47
CA PRO A 44 -20.54 -8.62 13.34
C PRO A 44 -19.83 -9.90 12.91
N PHE A 45 -18.80 -9.79 12.07
CA PHE A 45 -17.99 -10.93 11.62
C PHE A 45 -17.15 -11.49 12.76
N VAL A 46 -16.56 -10.61 13.57
CA VAL A 46 -15.81 -11.01 14.78
C VAL A 46 -16.72 -11.70 15.79
N ILE A 47 -17.94 -11.18 16.03
CA ILE A 47 -18.92 -11.82 16.92
C ILE A 47 -19.30 -13.22 16.41
N ALA A 48 -19.54 -13.37 15.11
CA ALA A 48 -19.88 -14.66 14.51
C ALA A 48 -18.74 -15.67 14.71
N LYS A 49 -17.48 -15.27 14.47
CA LYS A 49 -16.30 -16.12 14.66
C LYS A 49 -16.04 -16.48 16.13
N LEU A 50 -16.25 -15.55 17.06
CA LEU A 50 -16.14 -15.82 18.51
C LEU A 50 -17.12 -16.90 18.98
N ILE A 51 -18.33 -16.92 18.42
CA ILE A 51 -19.33 -17.95 18.72
C ILE A 51 -18.99 -19.27 18.02
N GLU A 52 -18.53 -19.22 16.76
CA GLU A 52 -18.10 -20.39 15.99
C GLU A 52 -16.96 -21.16 16.68
N PHE A 53 -16.02 -20.44 17.29
CA PHE A 53 -14.90 -21.01 18.06
C PHE A 53 -15.24 -21.33 19.53
N GLU A 54 -16.52 -21.24 19.92
CA GLU A 54 -16.99 -21.49 21.30
C GLU A 54 -16.32 -20.62 22.39
N LEU A 55 -15.68 -19.52 21.99
CA LEU A 55 -15.09 -18.54 22.91
C LEU A 55 -16.17 -17.65 23.56
N ALA A 56 -17.34 -17.56 22.93
CA ALA A 56 -18.51 -16.86 23.42
C ALA A 56 -19.78 -17.69 23.21
N TYR A 57 -20.62 -17.78 24.25
CA TYR A 57 -21.87 -18.55 24.19
C TYR A 57 -23.02 -17.83 23.45
N ASN A 58 -22.97 -16.50 23.41
CA ASN A 58 -23.98 -15.67 22.76
C ASN A 58 -23.42 -14.28 22.38
N VAL A 59 -24.21 -13.54 21.60
CA VAL A 59 -23.84 -12.19 21.12
C VAL A 59 -23.44 -11.25 22.26
N LYS A 60 -24.16 -11.25 23.39
CA LYS A 60 -23.84 -10.37 24.54
C LYS A 60 -22.49 -10.72 25.18
N SER A 61 -22.17 -12.01 25.30
CA SER A 61 -20.87 -12.43 25.80
C SER A 61 -19.74 -12.07 24.84
N ALA A 62 -19.95 -12.20 23.53
CA ALA A 62 -18.98 -11.78 22.52
C ALA A 62 -18.75 -10.26 22.55
N GLU A 63 -19.81 -9.47 22.66
CA GLU A 63 -19.71 -8.01 22.83
C GLU A 63 -18.93 -7.61 24.08
N LYS A 64 -19.07 -8.37 25.18
CA LYS A 64 -18.28 -8.16 26.39
C LYS A 64 -16.78 -8.41 26.14
N LEU A 65 -16.41 -9.53 25.51
CA LEU A 65 -15.00 -9.82 25.17
C LEU A 65 -14.39 -8.73 24.28
N ILE A 66 -15.15 -8.26 23.28
CA ILE A 66 -14.74 -7.17 22.40
C ILE A 66 -14.50 -5.87 23.18
N ARG A 67 -15.40 -5.53 24.11
CA ARG A 67 -15.27 -4.32 24.93
C ARG A 67 -14.11 -4.40 25.91
N ASP A 68 -13.89 -5.57 26.51
CA ASP A 68 -12.84 -5.80 27.48
C ASP A 68 -11.45 -5.87 26.80
N GLY A 69 -11.42 -6.00 25.46
CA GLY A 69 -10.22 -5.83 24.64
C GLY A 69 -9.26 -7.01 24.72
N GLU A 70 -9.78 -8.22 24.92
CA GLU A 70 -8.98 -9.43 25.06
C GLU A 70 -8.12 -9.71 23.82
N LYS A 71 -6.94 -10.30 24.03
CA LYS A 71 -5.98 -10.58 22.94
C LYS A 71 -6.59 -11.41 21.81
N VAL A 72 -7.41 -12.39 22.17
CA VAL A 72 -8.08 -13.30 21.23
C VAL A 72 -8.95 -12.57 20.20
N VAL A 73 -9.51 -11.41 20.57
CA VAL A 73 -10.33 -10.60 19.65
C VAL A 73 -9.50 -10.04 18.52
N TRP A 74 -8.24 -9.66 18.79
CA TRP A 74 -7.33 -9.14 17.78
C TRP A 74 -6.84 -10.23 16.84
N ASP A 75 -6.61 -11.44 17.36
CA ASP A 75 -6.20 -12.59 16.56
C ASP A 75 -7.33 -13.00 15.59
N ILE A 76 -8.57 -13.07 16.09
CA ILE A 76 -9.76 -13.32 15.25
C ILE A 76 -9.99 -12.19 14.25
N LEU A 77 -9.76 -10.94 14.64
CA LEU A 77 -9.90 -9.82 13.72
C LEU A 77 -8.91 -9.95 12.55
N ASP A 78 -7.66 -10.33 12.81
CA ASP A 78 -6.64 -10.51 11.78
C ASP A 78 -7.02 -11.64 10.81
N GLU A 79 -7.54 -12.76 11.32
CA GLU A 79 -8.07 -13.86 10.51
C GLU A 79 -9.27 -13.42 9.64
N VAL A 80 -10.23 -12.69 10.21
CA VAL A 80 -11.43 -12.23 9.50
C VAL A 80 -11.10 -11.31 8.33
N ILE A 81 -10.07 -10.48 8.45
CA ILE A 81 -9.74 -9.49 7.42
C ILE A 81 -8.86 -10.04 6.30
N GLN A 82 -8.17 -11.16 6.50
CA GLN A 82 -7.15 -11.69 5.58
C GLN A 82 -7.68 -11.89 4.15
N ASP A 83 -8.93 -12.32 4.00
CA ASP A 83 -9.56 -12.61 2.70
C ASP A 83 -10.51 -11.51 2.20
N LYS A 84 -10.55 -10.37 2.89
CA LYS A 84 -11.51 -9.29 2.62
C LYS A 84 -10.81 -8.09 2.00
N TYR A 85 -11.55 -7.39 1.14
CA TYR A 85 -11.17 -6.12 0.57
C TYR A 85 -12.01 -5.00 1.18
N VAL A 86 -11.41 -3.83 1.31
CA VAL A 86 -12.06 -2.58 1.70
C VAL A 86 -11.92 -1.56 0.60
N LEU A 87 -12.89 -0.65 0.47
CA LEU A 87 -12.84 0.44 -0.49
C LEU A 87 -12.37 1.71 0.20
N LEU A 88 -11.33 2.35 -0.34
CA LEU A 88 -10.90 3.68 0.09
C LEU A 88 -11.37 4.72 -0.92
N ASN A 89 -11.91 5.83 -0.41
CA ASN A 89 -12.40 6.95 -1.20
C ASN A 89 -11.88 8.28 -0.62
N ARG A 90 -11.42 9.17 -1.50
CA ARG A 90 -11.14 10.57 -1.17
C ARG A 90 -12.16 11.49 -1.84
N ALA A 91 -12.72 12.40 -1.05
CA ALA A 91 -13.57 13.46 -1.58
C ALA A 91 -12.71 14.69 -1.93
N PRO A 92 -12.97 15.40 -3.03
CA PRO A 92 -13.98 15.10 -4.07
C PRO A 92 -13.53 13.98 -5.02
N THR A 93 -14.45 13.10 -5.42
CA THR A 93 -14.19 12.01 -6.39
C THR A 93 -14.38 12.52 -7.82
N LEU A 94 -13.30 12.76 -8.56
CA LEU A 94 -13.36 13.32 -9.92
C LEU A 94 -13.44 12.25 -11.02
N HIS A 95 -12.92 11.05 -10.75
CA HIS A 95 -12.88 9.95 -11.70
C HIS A 95 -12.87 8.61 -10.96
N ARG A 96 -13.07 7.51 -11.69
CA ARG A 96 -13.20 6.17 -11.09
C ARG A 96 -12.03 5.76 -10.19
N LEU A 97 -10.80 6.21 -10.48
CA LEU A 97 -9.61 5.89 -9.67
C LEU A 97 -9.60 6.56 -8.29
N GLY A 98 -10.54 7.47 -8.01
CA GLY A 98 -10.73 8.04 -6.67
C GLY A 98 -11.44 7.09 -5.70
N ILE A 99 -11.83 5.89 -6.15
CA ILE A 99 -12.29 4.78 -5.31
C ILE A 99 -11.56 3.51 -5.77
N GLN A 100 -10.80 2.90 -4.87
CA GLN A 100 -10.07 1.66 -5.14
C GLN A 100 -10.19 0.70 -3.97
N ALA A 101 -10.03 -0.59 -4.26
CA ALA A 101 -10.06 -1.66 -3.28
C ALA A 101 -8.65 -2.06 -2.83
N PHE A 102 -8.50 -2.32 -1.54
CA PHE A 102 -7.26 -2.75 -0.92
C PHE A 102 -7.52 -3.89 0.06
N LYS A 103 -6.52 -4.75 0.26
CA LYS A 103 -6.44 -5.67 1.39
C LYS A 103 -6.07 -4.88 2.64
N PRO A 104 -6.88 -4.92 3.71
CA PRO A 104 -6.55 -4.24 4.95
C PRO A 104 -5.47 -5.02 5.71
N ARG A 105 -4.48 -4.30 6.23
CA ARG A 105 -3.51 -4.79 7.21
C ARG A 105 -3.68 -4.03 8.50
N LEU A 106 -3.75 -4.73 9.64
CA LEU A 106 -3.87 -4.06 10.93
C LEU A 106 -2.63 -3.21 11.21
N VAL A 107 -2.85 -1.95 11.56
CA VAL A 107 -1.79 -1.04 12.00
C VAL A 107 -2.14 -0.43 13.35
N ASP A 108 -1.10 -0.13 14.12
CA ASP A 108 -1.24 0.65 15.34
C ASP A 108 -1.46 2.14 15.02
N GLY A 109 -2.08 2.84 15.96
CA GLY A 109 -2.43 4.25 15.82
C GLY A 109 -3.87 4.48 15.37
N LYS A 110 -4.13 5.65 14.80
CA LYS A 110 -5.48 6.10 14.38
C LYS A 110 -5.58 6.47 12.91
N ALA A 111 -4.47 6.55 12.19
CA ALA A 111 -4.41 6.99 10.80
C ALA A 111 -4.42 5.81 9.83
N ILE A 112 -5.07 5.98 8.68
CA ILE A 112 -5.01 5.02 7.58
C ILE A 112 -3.63 5.15 6.91
N ARG A 113 -2.94 4.04 6.65
CA ARG A 113 -1.69 4.06 5.89
C ARG A 113 -1.94 3.73 4.44
N LEU A 114 -1.40 4.54 3.55
CA LEU A 114 -1.57 4.38 2.11
C LEU A 114 -0.22 4.23 1.41
N HIS A 115 -0.20 3.40 0.37
CA HIS A 115 0.96 3.26 -0.49
C HIS A 115 1.26 4.57 -1.25
N PRO A 116 2.51 5.08 -1.28
CA PRO A 116 2.81 6.37 -1.92
C PRO A 116 2.42 6.45 -3.41
N LEU A 117 2.61 5.36 -4.17
CA LEU A 117 2.30 5.33 -5.60
C LEU A 117 0.81 5.47 -5.94
N VAL A 118 -0.11 5.19 -5.01
CA VAL A 118 -1.55 5.36 -5.27
C VAL A 118 -2.03 6.79 -4.98
N CYS A 119 -1.22 7.62 -4.30
CA CYS A 119 -1.60 8.99 -3.95
C CYS A 119 -1.91 9.84 -5.19
N ALA A 120 -1.21 9.63 -6.30
CA ALA A 120 -1.47 10.30 -7.57
C ALA A 120 -2.87 10.00 -8.11
N ALA A 121 -3.35 8.75 -7.94
CA ALA A 121 -4.70 8.36 -8.34
C ALA A 121 -5.76 9.02 -7.46
N TYR A 122 -5.49 9.22 -6.17
CA TYR A 122 -6.41 9.94 -5.28
C TYR A 122 -6.28 11.46 -5.34
N ASN A 123 -5.28 11.98 -6.05
CA ASN A 123 -4.83 13.36 -5.97
C ASN A 123 -4.55 13.81 -4.51
N ALA A 124 -4.05 12.89 -3.69
CA ALA A 124 -3.90 13.04 -2.25
C ALA A 124 -2.45 13.35 -1.84
N ASP A 125 -2.29 14.06 -0.73
CA ASP A 125 -1.03 14.25 -0.03
C ASP A 125 -1.19 13.90 1.46
N PHE A 126 -0.15 14.15 2.26
CA PHE A 126 -0.09 13.73 3.67
C PHE A 126 -0.06 14.91 4.64
N ASP A 127 -0.71 16.02 4.30
CA ASP A 127 -0.72 17.26 5.11
C ASP A 127 -1.94 17.38 6.05
N GLY A 128 -2.83 16.40 6.05
CA GLY A 128 -4.09 16.42 6.81
C GLY A 128 -5.28 15.82 6.07
N ASP A 129 -5.09 15.43 4.80
CA ASP A 129 -6.07 14.72 3.99
C ASP A 129 -6.71 13.53 4.72
N GLN A 130 -8.01 13.35 4.46
CA GLN A 130 -8.83 12.30 5.05
C GLN A 130 -9.42 11.41 3.98
N MET A 131 -9.48 10.10 4.26
CA MET A 131 -10.16 9.13 3.41
C MET A 131 -11.27 8.43 4.17
N ALA A 132 -12.35 8.15 3.43
CA ALA A 132 -13.40 7.27 3.89
C ALA A 132 -13.04 5.83 3.51
N VAL A 133 -13.37 4.90 4.41
CA VAL A 133 -13.27 3.46 4.19
C VAL A 133 -14.67 2.86 4.19
N TYR A 134 -14.93 1.91 3.31
CA TYR A 134 -16.19 1.16 3.22
C TYR A 134 -15.90 -0.33 3.13
N LEU A 135 -16.72 -1.14 3.80
CA LEU A 135 -16.64 -2.60 3.75
C LEU A 135 -17.73 -3.17 2.83
N PRO A 136 -17.37 -3.75 1.66
CA PRO A 136 -18.28 -4.57 0.87
C PRO A 136 -18.73 -5.80 1.68
N LEU A 137 -20.05 -6.01 1.81
CA LEU A 137 -20.56 -7.10 2.67
C LEU A 137 -20.86 -8.40 1.92
N SER A 138 -21.42 -8.30 0.70
CA SER A 138 -21.81 -9.49 -0.06
C SER A 138 -20.60 -10.12 -0.75
N GLU A 139 -20.64 -11.43 -0.94
CA GLU A 139 -19.60 -12.17 -1.68
C GLU A 139 -19.41 -11.62 -3.10
N LYS A 140 -20.50 -11.24 -3.78
CA LYS A 140 -20.43 -10.61 -5.11
C LYS A 140 -19.71 -9.26 -5.08
N ALA A 141 -19.94 -8.44 -4.06
CA ALA A 141 -19.28 -7.14 -3.93
C ALA A 141 -17.80 -7.29 -3.53
N GLN A 142 -17.47 -8.29 -2.71
CA GLN A 142 -16.08 -8.65 -2.39
C GLN A 142 -15.34 -9.16 -3.63
N ALA A 143 -15.98 -9.99 -4.45
CA ALA A 143 -15.43 -10.44 -5.73
C ALA A 143 -15.19 -9.27 -6.68
N GLU A 144 -16.15 -8.35 -6.85
CA GLU A 144 -15.97 -7.13 -7.65
C GLU A 144 -14.82 -6.25 -7.13
N ALA A 145 -14.71 -6.09 -5.80
CA ALA A 145 -13.63 -5.33 -5.20
C ALA A 145 -12.26 -5.94 -5.53
N ARG A 146 -12.13 -7.25 -5.38
CA ARG A 146 -10.91 -8.02 -5.69
C ARG A 146 -10.59 -8.02 -7.18
N GLU A 147 -11.59 -8.24 -8.02
CA GLU A 147 -11.39 -8.54 -9.44
C GLU A 147 -11.34 -7.30 -10.32
N ILE A 148 -11.98 -6.20 -9.93
CA ILE A 148 -12.16 -5.02 -10.77
C ILE A 148 -11.59 -3.77 -10.09
N MET A 149 -11.91 -3.55 -8.81
CA MET A 149 -11.55 -2.30 -8.12
C MET A 149 -10.18 -2.32 -7.45
N CYS A 150 -9.51 -3.48 -7.37
CA CYS A 150 -8.20 -3.62 -6.73
C CYS A 150 -7.18 -2.64 -7.33
N SER A 151 -6.44 -1.93 -6.48
CA SER A 151 -5.44 -0.93 -6.90
C SER A 151 -4.38 -1.52 -7.84
N ALA A 152 -3.94 -2.76 -7.61
CA ALA A 152 -2.97 -3.45 -8.46
C ALA A 152 -3.46 -3.72 -9.88
N LYS A 153 -4.78 -3.66 -10.14
CA LYS A 153 -5.35 -3.79 -11.49
C LYS A 153 -5.54 -2.45 -12.19
N ASN A 154 -5.53 -1.35 -11.44
CA ASN A 154 -5.87 -0.02 -11.93
C ASN A 154 -4.61 0.84 -12.16
N LEU A 155 -3.67 0.30 -12.95
CA LEU A 155 -2.34 0.89 -13.17
C LEU A 155 -2.31 1.98 -14.24
N LEU A 156 -3.29 1.98 -15.15
CA LEU A 156 -3.35 2.89 -16.30
C LEU A 156 -4.50 3.89 -16.16
N LYS A 157 -4.28 5.10 -16.65
CA LYS A 157 -5.33 6.12 -16.78
C LYS A 157 -6.36 5.67 -17.81
N PRO A 158 -7.67 5.69 -17.48
CA PRO A 158 -8.71 5.29 -18.43
C PRO A 158 -8.81 6.20 -19.65
N SER A 159 -8.39 7.46 -19.51
CA SER A 159 -8.50 8.48 -20.55
C SER A 159 -7.40 8.43 -21.60
N SER A 160 -6.16 8.09 -21.21
CA SER A 160 -4.98 8.16 -22.09
C SER A 160 -4.21 6.84 -22.21
N GLY A 161 -4.44 5.88 -21.32
CA GLY A 161 -3.64 4.66 -21.25
C GLY A 161 -2.28 4.82 -20.57
N ASP A 162 -1.90 6.04 -20.17
CA ASP A 162 -0.62 6.27 -19.48
C ASP A 162 -0.62 5.67 -18.07
N PRO A 163 0.52 5.17 -17.58
CA PRO A 163 0.65 4.73 -16.19
C PRO A 163 0.36 5.84 -15.20
N ILE A 164 -0.40 5.53 -14.15
CA ILE A 164 -0.70 6.47 -13.04
C ILE A 164 0.17 6.24 -11.80
N ILE A 165 0.77 5.06 -11.69
CA ILE A 165 1.59 4.63 -10.55
C ILE A 165 3.07 5.00 -10.69
N ASN A 166 3.37 6.11 -11.37
CA ASN A 166 4.74 6.54 -11.59
C ASN A 166 5.36 7.00 -10.25
N PRO A 167 6.64 6.64 -9.97
CA PRO A 167 7.37 7.20 -8.85
C PRO A 167 7.37 8.73 -8.91
N SER A 168 7.30 9.37 -7.76
CA SER A 168 7.30 10.84 -7.63
C SER A 168 8.37 11.32 -6.65
N GLN A 169 8.74 12.59 -6.78
CA GLN A 169 9.58 13.33 -5.83
C GLN A 169 10.85 12.53 -5.44
N ASP A 170 10.96 12.13 -4.18
CA ASP A 170 12.13 11.49 -3.59
C ASP A 170 12.51 10.17 -4.25
N MET A 171 11.54 9.40 -4.75
CA MET A 171 11.83 8.16 -5.47
C MET A 171 12.58 8.44 -6.78
N VAL A 172 12.15 9.48 -7.49
CA VAL A 172 12.80 9.91 -8.75
C VAL A 172 14.17 10.50 -8.44
N LEU A 173 14.28 11.32 -7.38
CA LEU A 173 15.56 11.89 -6.96
C LEU A 173 16.56 10.80 -6.55
N GLY A 174 16.12 9.78 -5.80
CA GLY A 174 16.93 8.64 -5.42
C GLY A 174 17.43 7.87 -6.63
N CYS A 175 16.53 7.52 -7.56
CA CYS A 175 16.92 6.86 -8.81
C CYS A 175 17.89 7.70 -9.64
N TYR A 176 17.63 9.01 -9.77
CA TYR A 176 18.51 9.95 -10.47
C TYR A 176 19.90 10.00 -9.84
N PHE A 177 19.97 10.14 -8.51
CA PHE A 177 21.23 10.18 -7.77
C PHE A 177 22.02 8.87 -7.94
N LEU A 178 21.38 7.71 -7.77
CA LEU A 178 22.01 6.40 -7.93
C LEU A 178 22.55 6.20 -9.36
N THR A 179 21.80 6.67 -10.35
CA THR A 179 22.13 6.46 -11.78
C THR A 179 23.02 7.55 -12.37
N GLN A 180 23.39 8.59 -11.62
CA GLN A 180 24.30 9.62 -12.12
C GLN A 180 25.74 9.08 -12.22
N LEU A 181 26.44 9.44 -13.29
CA LEU A 181 27.86 9.14 -13.49
C LEU A 181 28.65 10.41 -13.27
N LEU A 182 29.69 10.34 -12.43
CA LEU A 182 30.58 11.47 -12.15
C LEU A 182 32.03 11.07 -12.43
N GLU A 183 32.74 11.96 -13.12
CA GLU A 183 34.18 11.85 -13.37
C GLU A 183 34.97 12.25 -12.13
N GLY A 184 36.19 11.72 -12.00
CA GLY A 184 37.11 12.00 -10.91
C GLY A 184 36.74 11.37 -9.56
N LYS A 185 35.84 10.37 -9.57
CA LYS A 185 35.41 9.69 -8.34
C LYS A 185 36.31 8.50 -7.99
N LYS A 186 36.40 8.20 -6.70
CA LYS A 186 37.19 7.07 -6.18
C LYS A 186 36.77 5.77 -6.86
N GLY A 187 37.74 5.03 -7.41
CA GLY A 187 37.48 3.77 -8.10
C GLY A 187 37.12 3.90 -9.59
N GLU A 188 37.26 5.09 -10.18
CA GLU A 188 37.08 5.29 -11.62
C GLU A 188 38.03 4.39 -12.44
N GLY A 189 37.50 3.79 -13.50
CA GLY A 189 38.22 2.90 -14.41
C GLY A 189 38.44 1.49 -13.89
N MET A 190 38.05 1.18 -12.64
CA MET A 190 38.17 -0.17 -12.09
C MET A 190 37.24 -1.15 -12.84
N ALA A 191 37.72 -2.39 -13.00
CA ALA A 191 36.99 -3.47 -13.64
C ALA A 191 36.62 -4.55 -12.62
N PHE A 192 35.39 -5.04 -12.68
CA PHE A 192 34.84 -6.06 -11.82
C PHE A 192 34.32 -7.23 -12.64
N PHE A 193 34.50 -8.44 -12.12
CA PHE A 193 34.07 -9.68 -12.75
C PHE A 193 32.56 -9.90 -12.65
N SER A 194 31.89 -9.33 -11.64
CA SER A 194 30.45 -9.43 -11.46
C SER A 194 29.85 -8.23 -10.74
N ALA A 195 28.53 -8.06 -10.83
CA ALA A 195 27.80 -7.05 -10.08
C ALA A 195 27.99 -7.16 -8.57
N ARG A 196 28.05 -8.39 -8.03
CA ARG A 196 28.28 -8.65 -6.60
C ARG A 196 29.65 -8.16 -6.13
N GLU A 197 30.68 -8.33 -6.95
CA GLU A 197 32.03 -7.85 -6.63
C GLU A 197 32.08 -6.32 -6.57
N ALA A 198 31.38 -5.65 -7.50
CA ALA A 198 31.26 -4.19 -7.48
C ALA A 198 30.51 -3.69 -6.23
N ILE A 199 29.46 -4.39 -5.79
CA ILE A 199 28.74 -4.07 -4.53
C ILE A 199 29.66 -4.26 -3.32
N LEU A 200 30.40 -5.37 -3.25
CA LEU A 200 31.35 -5.61 -2.16
C LEU A 200 32.45 -4.53 -2.11
N ALA A 201 32.92 -4.08 -3.27
CA ALA A 201 33.90 -3.00 -3.37
C ALA A 201 33.33 -1.65 -2.90
N LEU A 202 32.04 -1.40 -3.13
CA LEU A 202 31.32 -0.23 -2.59
C LEU A 202 31.20 -0.32 -1.06
N GLU A 203 30.78 -1.46 -0.53
CA GLU A 203 30.66 -1.72 0.92
C GLU A 203 32.01 -1.63 1.64
N SER A 204 33.09 -2.02 0.97
CA SER A 204 34.46 -1.89 1.46
C SER A 204 35.05 -0.48 1.25
N GLU A 205 34.23 0.49 0.83
CA GLU A 205 34.60 1.88 0.53
C GLU A 205 35.73 2.05 -0.49
N LYS A 206 35.98 1.03 -1.33
CA LYS A 206 37.05 1.07 -2.34
C LYS A 206 36.65 1.89 -3.57
N ILE A 207 35.36 1.93 -3.88
CA ILE A 207 34.80 2.68 -5.01
C ILE A 207 33.63 3.55 -4.55
N HIS A 208 33.37 4.62 -5.29
CA HIS A 208 32.22 5.49 -5.08
C HIS A 208 31.01 5.00 -5.89
N LEU A 209 29.80 5.14 -5.35
CA LEU A 209 28.53 4.70 -5.98
C LEU A 209 28.36 5.18 -7.44
N GLN A 210 28.74 6.44 -7.70
CA GLN A 210 28.63 7.13 -8.99
C GLN A 210 29.91 7.10 -9.83
N ALA A 211 30.94 6.32 -9.44
CA ALA A 211 32.18 6.20 -10.20
C ALA A 211 31.96 5.37 -11.48
N ARG A 212 32.62 5.77 -12.57
CA ARG A 212 32.61 5.03 -13.84
C ARG A 212 33.46 3.76 -13.71
N ILE A 213 32.84 2.60 -13.80
CA ILE A 213 33.47 1.28 -13.65
C ILE A 213 33.13 0.40 -14.86
N LYS A 214 33.90 -0.68 -15.04
CA LYS A 214 33.61 -1.75 -16.01
C LYS A 214 33.11 -2.98 -15.26
N VAL A 215 31.92 -3.47 -15.59
CA VAL A 215 31.37 -4.70 -15.00
C VAL A 215 31.13 -5.71 -16.09
N ARG A 216 31.57 -6.95 -15.87
CA ARG A 216 31.24 -8.07 -16.75
C ARG A 216 29.85 -8.60 -16.40
N MET A 217 28.99 -8.64 -17.40
CA MET A 217 27.62 -9.16 -17.32
C MET A 217 27.60 -10.68 -17.54
N GLU A 218 26.48 -11.34 -17.22
CA GLU A 218 26.34 -12.80 -17.35
C GLU A 218 26.47 -13.30 -18.79
N ASP A 219 26.11 -12.47 -19.76
CA ASP A 219 26.30 -12.70 -21.20
C ASP A 219 27.77 -12.58 -21.66
N GLY A 220 28.69 -12.38 -20.71
CA GLY A 220 30.13 -12.37 -20.92
C GLY A 220 30.67 -11.04 -21.45
N LYS A 221 29.81 -10.06 -21.72
CA LYS A 221 30.20 -8.73 -22.21
C LYS A 221 30.57 -7.82 -21.05
N SER A 222 31.61 -7.01 -21.23
CA SER A 222 31.97 -5.96 -20.29
C SER A 222 31.27 -4.66 -20.69
N ILE A 223 30.47 -4.11 -19.79
CA ILE A 223 29.79 -2.83 -19.98
C ILE A 223 30.40 -1.76 -19.08
N GLU A 224 30.42 -0.52 -19.56
CA GLU A 224 30.74 0.63 -18.72
C GLU A 224 29.48 1.12 -18.01
N THR A 225 29.52 1.14 -16.68
CA THR A 225 28.37 1.45 -15.83
C THR A 225 28.83 2.12 -14.52
N THR A 226 27.89 2.37 -13.61
CA THR A 226 28.16 2.73 -12.22
C THR A 226 27.57 1.66 -11.30
N VAL A 227 28.00 1.61 -10.04
CA VAL A 227 27.42 0.66 -9.07
C VAL A 227 25.92 0.95 -8.88
N GLY A 228 25.53 2.22 -8.85
CA GLY A 228 24.12 2.60 -8.66
C GLY A 228 23.21 2.35 -9.88
N ARG A 229 23.76 2.11 -11.08
CA ARG A 229 23.00 1.69 -12.26
C ARG A 229 22.81 0.17 -12.36
N ASN A 230 23.59 -0.58 -11.59
CA ASN A 230 23.78 -2.00 -11.87
C ASN A 230 22.47 -2.77 -11.66
N PRO A 231 21.88 -3.36 -12.72
CA PRO A 231 20.76 -4.26 -12.55
C PRO A 231 21.31 -5.53 -11.90
N LEU A 232 20.72 -5.94 -10.79
CA LEU A 232 20.90 -7.29 -10.27
C LEU A 232 20.42 -8.32 -11.30
#